data_AF-A0A8T7ECN0-F1
#
_entry.id   AF-A0A8T7ECN0-F1
#
_cell.length_a   1.000
_cell.length_b   1.000
_cell.length_c   1.000
_cell.angle_alpha   90.00
_cell.angle_beta   90.00
_cell.angle_gamma   90.00
#
_symmetry.space_group_name_H-M   'P 1'
#
loop_
_entity.id
_entity.type
_entity.pdbx_description
1 polymer ?
#
loop_
_entity_poly.entity_id
_entity_poly.type
_entity_poly.pdbx_seq_one_letter_code
_entity_poly.pdbx_strand_id
1 'polypeptide(L)'
;MATIPSFVAKGTRIGQKQTVKAKKVVWIPVGSGEVTQFSDHEVTIAGQISILGYSGNMNIYLRLLDEDAAAASGPCVLRLNKHEDPQAVYRVNKGVLTVQATLGQYKQAISITPCDGGTQTECKLTGRVNETVHLEPVR
;
A
#
# COMPACT_ATOMS: atom_id res chain seq x y z
N MET A 1 6.24 -9.06 -13.85
CA MET A 1 4.96 -8.47 -14.26
C MET A 1 4.44 -7.60 -13.14
N ALA A 2 4.36 -6.30 -13.39
CA ALA A 2 4.06 -5.29 -12.39
C ALA A 2 2.77 -4.55 -12.76
N THR A 3 1.63 -5.17 -12.43
CA THR A 3 0.32 -4.52 -12.47
C THR A 3 -0.23 -4.44 -11.05
N ILE A 4 -0.60 -3.24 -10.60
CA ILE A 4 -1.14 -2.98 -9.26
C ILE A 4 -2.26 -3.97 -8.87
N PRO A 5 -3.23 -4.33 -9.76
CA PRO A 5 -4.25 -5.32 -9.45
C PRO A 5 -3.73 -6.70 -8.99
N SER A 6 -2.51 -7.08 -9.35
CA SER A 6 -1.91 -8.36 -8.95
C SER A 6 -1.43 -8.37 -7.50
N PHE A 7 -1.28 -7.20 -6.87
CA PHE A 7 -0.70 -7.05 -5.54
C PHE A 7 -1.72 -6.63 -4.46
N VAL A 8 -2.94 -6.30 -4.87
CA VAL A 8 -4.01 -5.84 -3.98
C VAL A 8 -5.16 -6.87 -3.90
N ALA A 9 -6.10 -6.62 -3.00
CA ALA A 9 -7.30 -7.44 -2.84
C ALA A 9 -8.09 -7.53 -4.16
N LYS A 10 -8.64 -8.72 -4.44
CA LYS A 10 -9.49 -9.00 -5.59
C LYS A 10 -10.72 -8.09 -5.58
N GLY A 11 -11.08 -7.57 -6.74
CA GLY A 11 -12.24 -6.70 -6.89
C GLY A 11 -12.04 -5.27 -6.41
N THR A 12 -10.81 -4.89 -6.01
CA THR A 12 -10.45 -3.49 -5.76
C THR A 12 -10.84 -2.63 -6.98
N ARG A 13 -11.49 -1.50 -6.72
CA ARG A 13 -12.00 -0.56 -7.73
C ARG A 13 -12.16 0.82 -7.11
N ILE A 14 -12.28 1.85 -7.94
CA ILE A 14 -12.62 3.21 -7.49
C ILE A 14 -13.95 3.18 -6.71
N GLY A 15 -14.01 3.94 -5.61
CA GLY A 15 -15.14 3.99 -4.68
C GLY A 15 -15.19 2.83 -3.68
N GLN A 16 -14.26 1.86 -3.78
CA GLN A 16 -14.23 0.73 -2.86
C GLN A 16 -13.74 1.19 -1.48
N LYS A 17 -14.63 1.08 -0.49
CA LYS A 17 -14.28 1.30 0.92
C LYS A 17 -13.37 0.19 1.43
N GLN A 18 -12.46 0.56 2.31
CA GLN A 18 -11.44 -0.29 2.91
C GLN A 18 -11.49 -0.12 4.43
N THR A 19 -11.42 -1.21 5.17
CA THR A 19 -11.08 -1.20 6.60
C THR A 19 -9.57 -1.39 6.72
N VAL A 20 -8.93 -0.55 7.53
CA VAL A 20 -7.51 -0.66 7.84
C VAL A 20 -7.38 -1.42 9.14
N LYS A 21 -6.68 -2.56 9.13
CA LYS A 21 -6.41 -3.37 10.31
C LYS A 21 -4.92 -3.35 10.62
N ALA A 22 -4.55 -3.31 11.89
CA ALA A 22 -3.15 -3.44 12.32
C ALA A 22 -2.99 -4.64 13.24
N LYS A 23 -1.79 -5.24 13.23
CA LYS A 23 -1.49 -6.41 14.06
C LYS A 23 -1.13 -5.99 15.48
N LYS A 24 -1.95 -6.41 16.45
CA LYS A 24 -1.57 -6.48 17.87
C LYS A 24 -1.47 -7.95 18.26
N VAL A 25 -2.23 -8.40 19.26
CA VAL A 25 -2.44 -9.84 19.53
C VAL A 25 -3.36 -10.46 18.47
N VAL A 26 -4.32 -9.67 17.99
CA VAL A 26 -5.21 -9.98 16.87
C VAL A 26 -5.22 -8.82 15.88
N TRP A 27 -5.80 -9.03 14.69
CA TRP A 27 -6.02 -7.97 13.71
C TRP A 27 -7.22 -7.12 14.14
N ILE A 28 -6.95 -5.90 14.59
CA ILE A 28 -7.99 -4.97 15.02
C ILE A 28 -8.19 -3.86 13.97
N PRO A 29 -9.44 -3.44 13.69
CA PRO A 29 -9.69 -2.23 12.91
C PRO A 29 -9.06 -1.03 13.61
N VAL A 30 -8.24 -0.30 12.87
CA VAL A 30 -7.57 0.92 13.32
C VAL A 30 -7.91 2.11 12.42
N GLY A 31 -8.65 1.90 11.34
CA GLY A 31 -8.98 2.98 10.42
C GLY A 31 -9.86 2.52 9.29
N SER A 32 -10.11 3.46 8.38
CA SER A 32 -10.88 3.23 7.16
C SER A 32 -10.32 4.08 6.04
N GLY A 33 -10.64 3.71 4.81
CA GLY A 33 -10.34 4.51 3.63
C GLY A 33 -11.21 4.15 2.45
N GLU A 34 -10.99 4.83 1.35
CA GLU A 34 -11.67 4.63 0.08
C GLU A 34 -10.65 4.72 -1.04
N VAL A 35 -10.75 3.81 -1.99
CA VAL A 35 -9.94 3.83 -3.22
C VAL A 35 -10.46 4.96 -4.11
N THR A 36 -9.67 6.02 -4.27
CA THR A 36 -10.06 7.20 -5.06
C THR A 36 -9.49 7.18 -6.47
N GLN A 37 -8.47 6.36 -6.71
CA GLN A 37 -7.83 6.15 -8.02
C GLN A 37 -7.40 4.68 -8.11
N PHE A 38 -7.65 4.03 -9.24
CA PHE A 38 -7.23 2.65 -9.46
C PHE A 38 -7.07 2.34 -10.94
N SER A 39 -5.89 1.89 -11.32
CA SER A 39 -5.53 1.41 -12.67
C SER A 39 -4.46 0.32 -12.57
N ASP A 40 -3.96 -0.15 -13.71
CA ASP A 40 -2.88 -1.14 -13.75
C ASP A 40 -1.57 -0.63 -13.15
N HIS A 41 -1.35 0.68 -13.11
CA HIS A 41 -0.09 1.28 -12.69
C HIS A 41 -0.24 2.31 -11.57
N GLU A 42 -1.46 2.57 -11.10
CA GLU A 42 -1.71 3.60 -10.11
C GLU A 42 -2.81 3.20 -9.11
N VAL A 43 -2.60 3.52 -7.84
CA VAL A 43 -3.62 3.42 -6.80
C VAL A 43 -3.52 4.57 -5.83
N THR A 44 -4.67 5.13 -5.46
CA THR A 44 -4.80 6.08 -4.35
C THR A 44 -5.84 5.59 -3.36
N ILE A 45 -5.51 5.63 -2.07
CA ILE A 45 -6.44 5.38 -0.97
C ILE A 45 -6.43 6.60 -0.06
N ALA A 46 -7.60 7.19 0.17
CA ALA A 46 -7.79 8.29 1.10
C ALA A 46 -8.66 7.84 2.27
N GLY A 47 -8.32 8.26 3.49
CA GLY A 47 -8.98 7.77 4.69
C GLY A 47 -8.42 8.34 5.97
N GLN A 48 -8.61 7.59 7.06
CA GLN A 48 -8.12 7.92 8.40
C GLN A 48 -7.65 6.66 9.12
N ILE A 49 -6.65 6.84 9.98
CA ILE A 49 -6.14 5.78 10.85
C ILE A 49 -5.90 6.34 12.25
N SER A 50 -6.17 5.50 13.26
CA SER A 50 -5.97 5.73 14.68
C SER A 50 -5.28 4.50 15.27
N ILE A 51 -3.98 4.63 15.48
CA ILE A 51 -3.11 3.66 16.16
C ILE A 51 -2.51 4.33 17.40
N LEU A 52 -1.98 3.52 18.32
CA LEU A 52 -1.34 4.05 19.53
C LEU A 52 -0.21 5.04 19.15
N GLY A 53 -0.36 6.31 19.54
CA GLY A 53 0.61 7.38 19.23
C GLY A 53 0.39 8.11 17.91
N TYR A 54 -0.61 7.74 17.10
CA TYR A 54 -0.95 8.46 15.87
C TYR A 54 -2.45 8.34 15.54
N SER A 55 -3.13 9.48 15.42
CA SER A 55 -4.49 9.55 14.87
C SER A 55 -4.55 10.68 13.85
N GLY A 56 -5.04 10.38 12.64
CA GLY A 56 -5.14 11.38 11.59
C GLY A 56 -5.49 10.83 10.22
N ASN A 57 -5.35 11.71 9.23
CA ASN A 57 -5.59 11.36 7.83
C ASN A 57 -4.57 10.33 7.33
N MET A 58 -5.07 9.43 6.50
CA MET A 58 -4.29 8.45 5.76
C MET A 58 -4.50 8.72 4.26
N ASN A 59 -3.44 9.08 3.56
CA ASN A 59 -3.41 9.19 2.10
C ASN A 59 -2.27 8.33 1.60
N ILE A 60 -2.60 7.26 0.87
CA ILE A 60 -1.63 6.36 0.27
C ILE A 60 -1.73 6.57 -1.23
N TYR A 61 -0.61 6.89 -1.86
CA TYR A 61 -0.48 7.01 -3.30
C TYR A 61 0.69 6.16 -3.77
N LEU A 62 0.45 5.33 -4.78
CA LEU A 62 1.49 4.58 -5.45
C LEU A 62 1.25 4.65 -6.96
N ARG A 63 2.29 5.04 -7.70
CA ARG A 63 2.31 4.97 -9.17
C ARG A 63 3.59 4.34 -9.68
N LEU A 64 3.48 3.35 -10.55
CA LEU A 64 4.60 2.79 -11.32
C LEU A 64 4.82 3.70 -12.54
N LEU A 65 6.02 4.26 -12.67
CA LEU A 65 6.28 5.33 -13.66
C LEU A 65 6.69 4.82 -15.03
N ASP A 66 7.11 3.56 -15.13
CA ASP A 66 7.45 2.90 -16.39
C ASP A 66 6.21 2.48 -17.20
N GLU A 67 5.05 2.32 -16.53
CA GLU A 67 3.79 1.88 -17.13
C GLU A 67 3.94 0.57 -17.94
N ASP A 68 4.88 -0.29 -17.50
CA ASP A 68 5.21 -1.55 -18.16
C ASP A 68 4.74 -2.75 -17.33
N ALA A 69 3.65 -3.37 -17.78
CA ALA A 69 3.09 -4.57 -17.15
C ALA A 69 4.06 -5.77 -17.15
N ALA A 70 5.04 -5.83 -18.05
CA ALA A 70 6.02 -6.90 -18.10
C ALA A 70 7.17 -6.70 -17.11
N ALA A 71 7.44 -5.45 -16.72
CA ALA A 71 8.54 -5.11 -15.83
C ALA A 71 8.48 -5.87 -14.50
N ALA A 72 9.67 -6.09 -13.94
CA ALA A 72 9.85 -6.68 -12.61
C ALA A 72 10.52 -5.68 -11.66
N SER A 73 10.89 -4.50 -12.13
CA SER A 73 11.42 -3.40 -11.33
C SER A 73 11.47 -2.14 -12.15
N GLY A 74 11.29 -0.99 -11.50
CA GLY A 74 11.33 0.28 -12.18
C GLY A 74 11.18 1.46 -11.21
N PRO A 75 11.18 2.69 -11.74
CA PRO A 75 10.86 3.88 -10.97
C PRO A 75 9.39 3.89 -10.55
N CYS A 76 9.10 4.42 -9.37
CA CYS A 76 7.75 4.66 -8.90
C CYS A 76 7.67 5.94 -8.06
N VAL A 77 6.48 6.45 -7.84
CA VAL A 77 6.21 7.45 -6.80
C VAL A 77 5.43 6.77 -5.68
N LEU A 78 5.92 6.92 -4.46
CA LEU A 78 5.18 6.56 -3.26
C LEU A 78 4.97 7.82 -2.44
N ARG A 79 3.71 8.11 -2.10
CA ARG A 79 3.36 9.12 -1.11
C ARG A 79 2.52 8.52 0.00
N LEU A 80 2.97 8.71 1.24
CA LEU A 80 2.22 8.44 2.45
C LEU A 80 1.98 9.77 3.18
N ASN A 81 0.73 10.22 3.21
CA ASN A 81 0.33 11.53 3.72
C ASN A 81 1.11 12.65 3.04
N LYS A 82 1.90 13.42 3.81
CA LYS A 82 2.74 14.51 3.31
C LYS A 82 4.14 14.07 2.89
N HIS A 83 4.48 12.80 3.07
CA HIS A 83 5.80 12.26 2.74
C HIS A 83 5.75 11.62 1.36
N GLU A 84 6.42 12.22 0.40
CA GLU A 84 6.55 11.74 -0.96
C GLU A 84 8.02 11.48 -1.26
N ASP A 85 8.32 10.33 -1.87
CA ASP A 85 9.64 10.08 -2.44
C ASP A 85 9.53 9.98 -3.98
N PRO A 86 9.96 11.03 -4.71
CA PRO A 86 9.96 11.03 -6.16
C PRO A 86 11.09 10.17 -6.76
N GLN A 87 11.97 9.60 -5.94
CA GLN A 87 13.06 8.71 -6.35
C GLN A 87 12.83 7.27 -5.87
N ALA A 88 11.61 6.95 -5.45
CA ALA A 88 11.26 5.60 -5.03
C ALA A 88 11.41 4.62 -6.20
N VAL A 89 11.76 3.38 -5.86
CA VAL A 89 11.88 2.29 -6.84
C VAL A 89 11.08 1.09 -6.37
N TYR A 90 10.48 0.38 -7.32
CA TYR A 90 9.77 -0.85 -7.03
C TYR A 90 10.53 -2.07 -7.55
N ARG A 91 10.27 -3.22 -6.94
CA ARG A 91 10.67 -4.54 -7.44
C ARG A 91 9.54 -5.54 -7.20
N VAL A 92 9.34 -6.45 -8.15
CA VAL A 92 8.41 -7.56 -8.05
C VAL A 92 9.20 -8.84 -7.89
N ASN A 93 8.92 -9.60 -6.83
CA ASN A 93 9.52 -10.90 -6.61
C ASN A 93 8.51 -11.85 -5.99
N LYS A 94 8.33 -13.04 -6.58
CA LYS A 94 7.44 -14.11 -6.07
C LYS A 94 6.03 -13.61 -5.67
N GLY A 95 5.43 -12.74 -6.50
CA GLY A 95 4.08 -12.21 -6.26
C GLY A 95 3.99 -11.08 -5.23
N VAL A 96 5.14 -10.57 -4.75
CA VAL A 96 5.21 -9.43 -3.83
C VAL A 96 5.75 -8.21 -4.58
N LEU A 97 5.07 -7.08 -4.44
CA LEU A 97 5.56 -5.77 -4.87
C LEU A 97 6.27 -5.09 -3.69
N THR A 98 7.57 -4.85 -3.81
CA THR A 98 8.35 -4.13 -2.80
C THR A 98 8.73 -2.76 -3.32
N VAL A 99 8.33 -1.71 -2.61
CA VAL A 99 8.71 -0.33 -2.88
C VAL A 99 9.79 0.09 -1.89
N GLN A 100 10.93 0.56 -2.38
CA GLN A 100 11.98 1.19 -1.59
C GLN A 100 11.83 2.70 -1.72
N ALA A 101 11.65 3.39 -0.60
CA ALA A 101 11.41 4.83 -0.56
C ALA A 101 12.01 5.48 0.68
N THR A 102 12.26 6.77 0.60
CA THR A 102 12.68 7.66 1.69
C THR A 102 11.46 8.41 2.21
N LEU A 103 10.91 7.95 3.33
CA LEU A 103 9.74 8.58 3.94
C LEU A 103 10.19 9.47 5.09
N GLY A 104 10.08 10.78 4.89
CA GLY A 104 10.69 11.78 5.77
C GLY A 104 12.22 11.77 5.62
N GLN A 105 12.93 11.26 6.64
CA GLN A 105 14.39 11.16 6.64
C GLN A 105 14.91 9.71 6.66
N TYR A 106 14.01 8.73 6.52
CA TYR A 106 14.34 7.32 6.69
C TYR A 106 14.08 6.54 5.41
N LYS A 107 15.09 5.77 4.97
CA LYS A 107 14.92 4.74 3.95
C LYS A 107 14.11 3.58 4.54
N GLN A 108 13.04 3.22 3.86
CA GLN A 108 12.09 2.20 4.28
C GLN A 108 11.69 1.36 3.06
N ALA A 109 11.25 0.14 3.32
CA ALA A 109 10.69 -0.73 2.28
C ALA A 109 9.26 -1.13 2.66
N ILE A 110 8.34 -1.00 1.70
CA ILE A 110 6.95 -1.44 1.82
C ILE A 110 6.75 -2.63 0.91
N SER A 111 6.40 -3.77 1.48
CA SER A 111 5.99 -4.96 0.74
C SER A 111 4.47 -5.01 0.67
N ILE A 112 3.94 -5.21 -0.53
CA ILE A 112 2.51 -5.23 -0.84
C ILE A 112 2.20 -6.59 -1.46
N THR A 113 1.25 -7.31 -0.87
CA THR A 113 0.83 -8.64 -1.34
C THR A 113 -0.66 -8.86 -1.07
N PRO A 114 -1.39 -9.56 -1.95
CA PRO A 114 -2.67 -10.10 -1.57
C PRO A 114 -2.47 -11.14 -0.46
N CYS A 115 -3.39 -11.17 0.50
CA CYS A 115 -3.43 -12.17 1.56
C CYS A 115 -4.88 -12.69 1.74
N ASP A 116 -5.07 -13.67 2.62
CA ASP A 116 -6.39 -14.25 2.91
C ASP A 116 -7.13 -14.73 1.63
N GLY A 117 -6.45 -15.47 0.75
CA GLY A 117 -7.03 -15.92 -0.54
C GLY A 117 -7.26 -14.80 -1.56
N GLY A 118 -6.72 -13.60 -1.30
CA GLY A 118 -6.87 -12.40 -2.11
C GLY A 118 -8.06 -11.54 -1.71
N THR A 119 -8.68 -11.78 -0.55
CA THR A 119 -9.74 -10.90 0.00
C THR A 119 -9.17 -9.65 0.66
N GLN A 120 -7.88 -9.66 1.02
CA GLN A 120 -7.22 -8.57 1.73
C GLN A 120 -5.89 -8.22 1.05
N THR A 121 -5.41 -7.00 1.30
CA THR A 121 -4.06 -6.56 0.93
C THR A 121 -3.22 -6.43 2.18
N GLU A 122 -2.10 -7.13 2.27
CA GLU A 122 -1.11 -6.89 3.31
C GLU A 122 -0.09 -5.86 2.84
N CYS A 123 0.09 -4.81 3.65
CA CYS A 123 1.12 -3.81 3.50
C CYS A 123 2.07 -3.92 4.69
N LYS A 124 3.29 -4.37 4.44
CA LYS A 124 4.34 -4.53 5.46
C LYS A 124 5.41 -3.47 5.29
N LEU A 125 5.53 -2.59 6.29
CA LEU A 125 6.58 -1.60 6.38
C LEU A 125 7.79 -2.19 7.12
N THR A 126 8.99 -1.96 6.59
CA THR A 126 10.26 -2.36 7.21
C THR A 126 11.29 -1.24 7.12
N GLY A 127 12.15 -1.13 8.13
CA GLY A 127 13.17 -0.09 8.22
C GLY A 127 13.29 0.44 9.64
N ARG A 128 13.05 1.75 9.84
CA ARG A 128 13.07 2.38 11.17
C ARG A 128 12.06 1.75 12.13
N VAL A 129 10.85 1.51 11.62
CA VAL A 129 9.77 0.82 12.31
C VAL A 129 9.33 -0.36 11.46
N ASN A 130 8.93 -1.45 12.13
CA ASN A 130 8.37 -2.61 11.47
C ASN A 130 6.90 -2.67 11.83
N GLU A 131 6.05 -2.41 10.84
CA GLU A 131 4.61 -2.38 11.02
C GLU A 131 3.96 -3.20 9.91
N THR A 132 2.80 -3.78 10.21
CA THR A 132 2.03 -4.51 9.20
C THR A 132 0.58 -4.13 9.34
N VAL A 133 -0.01 -3.71 8.23
CA VAL A 133 -1.43 -3.39 8.13
C VAL A 133 -2.08 -4.21 7.04
N HIS A 134 -3.35 -4.56 7.25
CA HIS A 134 -4.20 -5.15 6.23
C HIS A 134 -5.23 -4.12 5.77
N LEU A 135 -5.43 -4.06 4.46
CA LEU A 135 -6.52 -3.32 3.84
C LEU A 135 -7.55 -4.33 3.37
N GLU A 136 -8.72 -4.29 3.99
CA GLU A 136 -9.84 -5.19 3.70
C GLU A 136 -10.98 -4.42 3.03
N PRO A 137 -11.38 -4.79 1.80
CA PRO A 137 -12.55 -4.21 1.16
C PRO A 137 -13.81 -4.44 2.00
N VAL A 138 -14.55 -3.37 2.25
CA VAL A 138 -15.87 -3.45 2.88
C VAL A 138 -16.86 -4.01 1.86
N ARG A 139 -17.63 -5.02 2.28
CA ARG A 139 -18.65 -5.67 1.45
C ARG A 139 -19.87 -4.80 1.22
#